data_AF-A0A7X8BG41-F1
#
_entry.id   AF-A0A7X8BG41-F1
#
_cell.length_a   1.000
_cell.length_b   1.000
_cell.length_c   1.000
_cell.angle_alpha   90.00
_cell.angle_beta   90.00
_cell.angle_gamma   90.00
#
_symmetry.space_group_name_H-M   'P 1'
#
loop_
_entity.id
_entity.type
_entity.pdbx_description
1 polymer ?
#
loop_
_entity_poly.entity_id
_entity_poly.type
_entity_poly.pdbx_seq_one_letter_code
_entity_poly.pdbx_strand_id
1 'polypeptide(L)' 'MEEAERLLIVIRQDIYPLTERLVAEGNNLFGAAVLAGPSLDVVVTGSNRREEDPTLHGEIDSIKALYKGLKVKGVNRREG' A
#
# COMPACT_ATOMS: atom_id res chain seq x y z
N MET A 1 -13.05 -13.61 -14.65
CA MET A 1 -13.35 -13.03 -13.33
C MET A 1 -13.86 -11.62 -13.56
N GLU A 2 -14.98 -11.28 -12.97
CA GLU A 2 -15.54 -9.92 -13.08
C GLU A 2 -14.67 -8.92 -12.29
N GLU A 3 -14.64 -7.66 -12.69
CA GLU A 3 -13.81 -6.63 -12.03
C GLU A 3 -14.09 -6.55 -10.53
N ALA A 4 -15.37 -6.57 -10.13
CA ALA A 4 -15.77 -6.55 -8.73
C ALA A 4 -15.22 -7.75 -7.94
N GLU A 5 -15.25 -8.96 -8.54
CA GLU A 5 -14.72 -10.17 -7.92
C GLU A 5 -13.19 -10.07 -7.73
N ARG A 6 -12.47 -9.51 -8.70
CA ARG A 6 -11.03 -9.26 -8.59
C ARG A 6 -10.71 -8.29 -7.45
N LEU A 7 -11.46 -7.19 -7.32
CA LEU A 7 -11.26 -6.20 -6.27
C LEU A 7 -11.50 -6.79 -4.87
N LEU A 8 -12.53 -7.64 -4.70
CA LEU A 8 -12.78 -8.33 -3.45
C LEU A 8 -11.65 -9.30 -3.07
N ILE A 9 -11.07 -9.99 -4.06
CA ILE A 9 -9.88 -10.83 -3.84
C ILE A 9 -8.70 -10.00 -3.36
N VAL A 10 -8.43 -8.84 -3.98
CA VAL A 10 -7.34 -7.95 -3.54
C VAL A 10 -7.55 -7.50 -2.10
N ILE A 11 -8.78 -7.12 -1.73
CA ILE A 11 -9.09 -6.74 -0.34
C ILE A 11 -8.78 -7.89 0.61
N ARG A 12 -9.23 -9.11 0.28
CA ARG A 12 -9.11 -10.27 1.17
C ARG A 12 -7.68 -10.82 1.28
N GLN A 13 -6.96 -10.90 0.17
CA GLN A 13 -5.68 -11.60 0.10
C GLN A 13 -4.49 -10.67 0.30
N ASP A 14 -4.61 -9.41 -0.10
CA ASP A 14 -3.48 -8.47 -0.11
C ASP A 14 -3.62 -7.38 0.97
N ILE A 15 -4.80 -6.74 1.08
CA ILE A 15 -5.02 -5.63 2.02
C ILE A 15 -5.27 -6.11 3.45
N TYR A 16 -6.15 -7.10 3.62
CA TYR A 16 -6.58 -7.55 4.95
C TYR A 16 -5.42 -8.05 5.84
N PRO A 17 -4.53 -8.95 5.37
CA PRO A 17 -3.46 -9.47 6.23
C PRO A 17 -2.46 -8.39 6.68
N LEU A 18 -2.15 -7.43 5.79
CA LEU A 18 -1.27 -6.30 6.13
C LEU A 18 -1.92 -5.39 7.17
N THR A 19 -3.20 -5.08 6.97
CA THR A 19 -3.94 -4.16 7.84
C THR A 19 -4.14 -4.79 9.23
N GLU A 20 -4.49 -6.07 9.30
CA GLU A 20 -4.63 -6.83 10.55
C GLU A 20 -3.36 -6.74 11.39
N ARG A 21 -2.19 -6.98 10.77
CA ARG A 21 -0.89 -6.87 11.43
C ARG A 21 -0.61 -5.46 11.97
N LEU A 22 -0.79 -4.42 11.14
CA LEU A 22 -0.47 -3.05 11.57
C LEU A 22 -1.45 -2.49 12.61
N VAL A 23 -2.71 -2.94 12.59
CA VAL A 23 -3.68 -2.62 13.65
C VAL A 23 -3.28 -3.26 14.97
N ALA A 24 -2.80 -4.51 14.96
CA ALA A 24 -2.25 -5.15 16.15
C ALA A 24 -1.02 -4.40 16.72
N GLU A 25 -0.32 -3.64 15.88
CA GLU A 25 0.80 -2.76 16.25
C GLU A 25 0.35 -1.35 16.72
N GLY A 26 -0.95 -1.07 16.79
CA GLY A 26 -1.51 0.19 17.29
C GLY A 26 -1.92 1.20 16.21
N ASN A 27 -1.80 0.86 14.93
CA ASN A 27 -2.22 1.74 13.83
C ASN A 27 -3.73 1.70 13.57
N ASN A 28 -4.24 2.69 12.85
CA ASN A 28 -5.66 2.74 12.52
C ASN A 28 -6.05 1.69 11.45
N LEU A 29 -7.29 1.21 11.49
CA LEU A 29 -7.85 0.24 10.52
C LEU A 29 -8.06 0.88 9.13
N PHE A 30 -6.98 1.07 8.38
CA PHE A 30 -7.01 1.54 7.00
C PHE A 30 -5.92 0.87 6.17
N GLY A 31 -6.30 0.31 5.01
CA GLY A 31 -5.39 -0.33 4.06
C GLY A 31 -5.75 0.03 2.63
N ALA A 32 -4.77 -0.04 1.73
CA ALA A 32 -4.96 0.27 0.32
C ALA A 32 -4.01 -0.57 -0.57
N ALA A 33 -4.32 -0.63 -1.85
CA ALA A 33 -3.48 -1.25 -2.87
C ALA A 33 -3.46 -0.40 -4.15
N VAL A 34 -2.33 -0.40 -4.86
CA VAL A 34 -2.22 0.13 -6.21
C VAL A 34 -2.25 -1.04 -7.19
N LEU A 35 -3.12 -0.96 -8.18
CA LEU A 35 -3.33 -2.01 -9.18
C LEU A 35 -2.83 -1.57 -10.56
N ALA A 36 -2.21 -2.48 -11.31
CA ALA A 36 -1.83 -2.26 -12.69
C ALA A 36 -3.03 -2.54 -13.61
N GLY A 37 -3.45 -1.54 -14.40
CA GLY A 37 -4.47 -1.73 -15.42
C GLY A 37 -3.89 -2.32 -16.73
N PRO A 38 -4.64 -3.18 -17.46
CA PRO A 38 -6.02 -3.60 -17.23
C PRO A 38 -6.16 -4.90 -16.43
N SER A 39 -5.07 -5.59 -16.09
CA SER A 39 -5.09 -6.91 -15.44
C SER A 39 -5.48 -6.87 -13.95
N LEU A 40 -5.45 -5.69 -13.34
CA LEU A 40 -5.66 -5.46 -11.91
C LEU A 40 -4.67 -6.25 -11.04
N ASP A 41 -3.43 -6.40 -11.52
CA ASP A 41 -2.36 -7.00 -10.74
C ASP A 41 -1.93 -6.07 -9.60
N VAL A 42 -1.68 -6.62 -8.42
CA VAL A 42 -1.25 -5.83 -7.26
C VAL A 42 0.20 -5.38 -7.48
N VAL A 43 0.40 -4.08 -7.53
CA VAL A 43 1.74 -3.47 -7.63
C VAL A 43 2.32 -3.27 -6.24
N VAL A 44 1.52 -2.70 -5.34
CA VAL A 44 1.92 -2.48 -3.95
C VAL A 44 0.69 -2.40 -3.05
N THR A 45 0.87 -2.81 -1.80
CA THR A 45 -0.09 -2.63 -0.71
C THR A 45 0.49 -1.70 0.35
N GLY A 46 -0.35 -0.90 0.98
CA GLY A 46 0.01 -0.10 2.14
C GLY A 46 -1.09 -0.10 3.18
N SER A 47 -0.75 0.35 4.38
CA SER A 47 -1.70 0.47 5.48
C SER A 47 -1.26 1.64 6.38
N ASN A 48 -2.15 2.08 7.25
CA ASN A 48 -1.89 3.20 8.14
C ASN A 48 -0.66 2.90 9.02
N ARG A 49 0.24 3.89 9.14
CA ARG A 49 1.44 3.85 9.98
C ARG A 49 1.49 5.07 10.90
N ARG A 50 0.35 5.39 11.54
CA ARG A 50 0.22 6.57 12.42
C ARG A 50 1.24 6.56 13.55
N GLU A 51 1.59 5.39 14.06
CA GLU A 51 2.57 5.26 15.14
C GLU A 51 3.98 5.65 14.68
N GLU A 52 4.29 5.55 13.39
CA GLU A 52 5.55 6.07 12.82
C GLU A 52 5.47 7.59 12.55
N ASP A 53 4.39 8.04 11.93
CA ASP A 53 4.15 9.45 11.61
C ASP A 53 2.63 9.67 11.47
N PRO A 54 2.04 10.64 12.17
CA PRO A 54 0.60 10.87 12.16
C PRO A 54 0.04 11.22 10.77
N THR A 55 0.87 11.62 9.81
CA THR A 55 0.48 11.91 8.42
C THR A 55 0.45 10.67 7.51
N LEU A 56 0.97 9.52 7.97
CA LEU A 56 1.01 8.27 7.21
C LEU A 56 -0.32 7.52 7.24
N HIS A 57 -1.32 8.10 6.57
CA HIS A 57 -2.56 7.41 6.25
C HIS A 57 -2.31 6.29 5.23
N GLY A 58 -3.21 5.29 5.16
CA GLY A 58 -3.02 4.12 4.29
C GLY A 58 -2.82 4.45 2.80
N GLU A 59 -3.50 5.49 2.30
CA GLU A 59 -3.33 6.00 0.93
C GLU A 59 -1.94 6.61 0.70
N ILE A 60 -1.48 7.44 1.65
CA ILE A 60 -0.17 8.10 1.60
C ILE A 60 0.96 7.07 1.70
N ASP A 61 0.85 6.09 2.60
CA ASP A 61 1.82 5.01 2.72
C ASP A 61 1.89 4.18 1.43
N SER A 62 0.74 3.85 0.82
CA SER A 62 0.68 3.10 -0.44
C SER A 62 1.34 3.85 -1.60
N ILE A 63 1.10 5.15 -1.73
CA ILE A 63 1.75 5.99 -2.76
C ILE A 63 3.26 6.10 -2.49
N LYS A 64 3.67 6.30 -1.23
CA LYS A 64 5.10 6.33 -0.85
C LYS A 64 5.77 4.99 -1.16
N ALA A 65 5.10 3.87 -0.88
CA ALA A 65 5.59 2.53 -1.16
C ALA A 65 5.71 2.27 -2.66
N LEU A 66 4.75 2.74 -3.47
CA LEU A 66 4.84 2.70 -4.93
C LEU A 66 6.11 3.41 -5.42
N TYR A 67 6.32 4.68 -5.05
CA TYR A 67 7.50 5.43 -5.50
C TYR A 67 8.83 4.93 -4.92
N LYS A 68 8.82 4.29 -3.73
CA LYS A 68 9.99 3.58 -3.19
C LYS A 68 10.29 2.29 -3.97
N GLY A 69 9.27 1.51 -4.33
CA GLY A 69 9.39 0.29 -5.14
C GLY A 69 9.76 0.58 -6.59
N LEU A 70 9.30 1.71 -7.13
CA LEU A 70 9.68 2.29 -8.42
C LEU A 70 11.06 2.96 -8.39
N LYS A 71 11.93 2.66 -7.40
CA LYS A 71 13.27 3.25 -7.27
C LYS A 71 13.92 3.41 -8.64
N VAL A 72 13.90 4.66 -9.09
CA VAL A 72 14.34 5.10 -10.41
C VAL A 72 15.77 4.63 -10.58
N LYS A 73 16.06 3.86 -11.64
CA LYS A 73 17.45 3.68 -12.09
C LYS A 73 18.03 5.07 -12.35
N GLY A 74 18.86 5.57 -11.44
CA GLY A 74 19.72 6.73 -11.69
C GLY A 74 19.53 8.00 -10.85
N VAL A 75 18.65 8.07 -9.84
CA VAL A 75 18.57 9.28 -8.99
C VAL A 75 19.47 9.14 -7.76
N ASN A 76 20.67 9.69 -7.88
CA ASN A 76 21.60 9.88 -6.77
C ASN A 76 21.06 11.01 -5.88
N ARG A 77 20.41 10.68 -4.77
CA ARG A 77 19.99 11.68 -3.78
C ARG A 77 21.26 12.14 -3.06
N ARG A 78 21.77 13.31 -3.43
CA ARG A 78 22.73 14.01 -2.55
C ARG A 78 21.98 14.39 -1.28
N GLU A 79 22.47 13.86 -0.17
CA GLU A 79 22.09 14.27 1.17
C GLU A 79 22.36 15.77 1.31
N GLY A 80 21.38 16.48 1.87
CA GLY A 80 21.50 17.86 2.31
C GLY A 80 21.45 17.90 3.82
#